data_AF-A0A0C9VBR7-F1
#
_entry.id   AF-A0A0C9VBR7-F1
#
_cell.length_a   1.000
_cell.length_b   1.000
_cell.length_c   1.000
_cell.angle_alpha   90.00
_cell.angle_beta   90.00
_cell.angle_gamma   90.00
#
_symmetry.space_group_name_H-M   'P 1'
#
loop_
_entity.id
_entity.type
_entity.pdbx_description
1 polymer ?
#
loop_
_entity_poly.entity_id
_entity_poly.type
_entity_poly.pdbx_seq_one_letter_code
_entity_poly.pdbx_strand_id
1 'polypeptide(L)'
;MPKAPQKEATKGGSKWSNTSKPTDGVAPLANLVEARDKNLTRHGLSEKTLGIYELRMKQGKVWLDELWKVEKEDINQKDKPWTLAELKAAFDHNPNRVSIKMVGLFINHMCFTLEYGKSMADQIQAAFKWYWSKNPRCCGDWIWDEDKGVRKGNPGSDQDILQTVKAVKSRDAEGGEHMHLAAMTKENMDQIMAWSYIQCPENILHGLMKKEEFEKICGFVAKHLWMRAFTSGAFTLWTRFDLPSFMLGHYRLNLTMANDPKWPYDECHLEHRKGWKSHIQKGGITPSNRYEIHPQPETPSIEMYTHMRNWLQFLEKYAYGRELQSDDYLFPTISASGTIRLGVPASHDLFTKWLNEFVAGAHIDQGTTKLTTHCFRHGDAQYRFQFAPLGKRWSLATVKWWGGWSEGENQDTLIRYVLDNLHNFEGHSDALRPCRCQTDISLFAKHQEDQPMPRKEMVQLWGNISQDITVKIADTFTQPTIPLPAFHVHPLPFEIHAERRNPASTSLVPPVIPAIKCSKDEPAAWRQVISHWEEADPSHGLDKPLKDWPDEWIKCSGKAQLYHQQRVIAEEYISRYHRDDSAFLSAYPAASEGVNALVDAIRGRRVKDGLVKTRKSKYGTPQQRAKERKKSS
;
A
#
# COMPACT_ATOMS: atom_id res chain seq x y z
N MET A 1 -57.44 19.85 -13.99
CA MET A 1 -56.88 18.79 -13.12
C MET A 1 -55.56 19.27 -12.52
N PRO A 2 -55.25 18.89 -11.27
CA PRO A 2 -54.65 19.80 -10.29
C PRO A 2 -53.11 19.75 -10.24
N LYS A 3 -52.54 20.90 -9.89
CA LYS A 3 -51.12 21.09 -9.54
C LYS A 3 -50.80 20.37 -8.24
N ALA A 4 -49.75 19.55 -8.26
CA ALA A 4 -49.14 18.98 -7.06
C ALA A 4 -48.36 20.08 -6.27
N PRO A 5 -48.39 20.07 -4.93
CA PRO A 5 -47.80 21.12 -4.11
C PRO A 5 -46.27 21.02 -3.99
N GLN A 6 -45.63 22.19 -4.05
CA GLN A 6 -44.20 22.40 -3.80
C GLN A 6 -43.85 22.07 -2.35
N LYS A 7 -42.77 21.30 -2.16
CA LYS A 7 -42.14 21.09 -0.87
C LYS A 7 -41.32 22.33 -0.48
N GLU A 8 -41.71 22.97 0.62
CA GLU A 8 -40.89 23.95 1.32
C GLU A 8 -39.67 23.25 1.96
N ALA A 9 -38.48 23.66 1.53
CA ALA A 9 -37.23 23.36 2.24
C ALA A 9 -36.97 24.50 3.24
N THR A 10 -37.14 24.21 4.52
CA THR A 10 -36.80 25.15 5.61
C THR A 10 -35.28 25.31 5.71
N LYS A 11 -34.81 26.51 5.37
CA LYS A 11 -33.43 26.99 5.59
C LYS A 11 -33.19 27.21 7.09
N GLY A 12 -32.43 26.33 7.74
CA GLY A 12 -31.89 26.55 9.08
C GLY A 12 -30.48 27.14 9.02
N GLY A 13 -30.36 28.44 8.69
CA GLY A 13 -29.10 29.16 8.80
C GLY A 13 -28.83 29.56 10.25
N SER A 14 -27.79 28.99 10.87
CA SER A 14 -27.30 29.45 12.17
C SER A 14 -26.62 30.81 12.01
N LYS A 15 -27.31 31.87 12.43
CA LYS A 15 -26.75 33.22 12.63
C LYS A 15 -25.91 33.17 13.91
N TRP A 16 -24.59 33.27 13.79
CA TRP A 16 -23.71 33.57 14.93
C TRP A 16 -23.87 35.05 15.29
N SER A 17 -24.60 35.32 16.37
CA SER A 17 -24.61 36.65 16.99
C SER A 17 -23.36 36.81 17.85
N ASN A 18 -22.38 37.55 17.35
CA ASN A 18 -21.29 38.09 18.15
C ASN A 18 -21.86 39.20 19.05
N THR A 19 -22.19 38.87 20.30
CA THR A 19 -22.18 39.82 21.43
C THR A 19 -22.52 39.11 22.74
N SER A 20 -21.49 38.76 23.51
CA SER A 20 -21.56 38.86 24.97
C SER A 20 -20.14 39.00 25.53
N LYS A 21 -19.90 40.12 26.20
CA LYS A 21 -18.76 40.28 27.11
C LYS A 21 -18.90 39.26 28.24
N PRO A 22 -17.81 38.72 28.79
CA PRO A 22 -17.90 37.87 29.97
C PRO A 22 -18.08 38.78 31.19
N THR A 23 -19.33 39.06 31.52
CA THR A 23 -19.69 39.56 32.84
C THR A 23 -20.60 38.52 33.46
N ASP A 24 -20.01 37.60 34.21
CA ASP A 24 -20.68 36.89 35.30
C ASP A 24 -19.61 36.24 36.17
N GLY A 25 -19.69 36.48 37.48
CA GLY A 25 -18.84 35.81 38.47
C GLY A 25 -18.98 34.30 38.37
N VAL A 26 -17.90 33.57 38.67
CA VAL A 26 -17.90 32.10 38.65
C VAL A 26 -19.04 31.59 39.53
N ALA A 27 -20.02 30.92 38.92
CA ALA A 27 -21.14 30.35 39.65
C ALA A 27 -20.62 29.38 40.73
N PRO A 28 -21.30 29.25 41.88
CA PRO A 28 -20.90 28.31 42.92
C PRO A 28 -20.68 26.91 42.36
N LEU A 29 -19.65 26.21 42.85
CA LEU A 29 -19.24 24.88 42.35
C LEU A 29 -20.41 23.89 42.31
N ALA A 30 -21.30 23.93 43.30
CA ALA A 30 -22.50 23.09 43.34
C ALA A 30 -23.43 23.33 42.13
N ASN A 31 -23.66 24.59 41.76
CA ASN A 31 -24.49 24.96 40.61
C ASN A 31 -23.82 24.58 39.29
N LEU A 32 -22.49 24.68 39.20
CA LEU A 32 -21.72 24.22 38.04
C LEU A 32 -21.76 22.70 37.88
N VAL A 33 -21.66 21.94 38.98
CA VAL A 33 -21.80 20.48 38.98
C VAL A 33 -23.22 20.07 38.58
N GLU A 34 -24.24 20.71 39.14
CA GLU A 34 -25.63 20.41 38.80
C GLU A 34 -25.96 20.77 37.34
N ALA A 35 -25.46 21.91 36.85
CA ALA A 35 -25.59 22.30 35.45
C ALA A 35 -24.84 21.33 34.52
N ARG A 36 -23.64 20.87 34.90
CA ARG A 36 -22.88 19.86 34.16
C ARG A 36 -23.67 18.56 34.05
N ASP A 37 -24.23 18.06 35.15
CA ASP A 37 -24.95 16.79 35.19
C ASP A 37 -26.30 16.87 34.44
N LYS A 38 -27.01 18.00 34.54
CA LYS A 38 -28.20 18.30 33.72
C LYS A 38 -27.85 18.37 32.22
N ASN A 39 -26.75 19.02 31.85
CA ASN A 39 -26.30 19.11 30.47
C ASN A 39 -25.79 17.77 29.92
N LEU A 40 -25.10 16.97 30.73
CA LEU A 40 -24.71 15.59 30.38
C LEU A 40 -25.93 14.72 30.11
N THR A 41 -27.01 14.89 30.88
CA THR A 41 -28.24 14.13 30.69
C THR A 41 -29.02 14.63 29.47
N ARG A 42 -29.07 15.95 29.24
CA ARG A 42 -29.80 16.56 28.11
C ARG A 42 -29.09 16.46 26.76
N HIS A 43 -27.76 16.50 26.74
CA HIS A 43 -26.94 16.59 25.54
C HIS A 43 -25.93 15.45 25.38
N GLY A 44 -25.77 14.56 26.36
CA GLY A 44 -24.78 13.49 26.32
C GLY A 44 -25.08 12.37 25.32
N LEU A 45 -26.37 12.08 25.05
CA LEU A 45 -26.82 11.07 24.09
C LEU A 45 -28.14 11.52 23.44
N SER A 46 -28.33 11.24 22.15
CA SER A 46 -29.60 11.52 21.46
C SER A 46 -30.70 10.54 21.89
N GLU A 47 -31.96 10.99 21.93
CA GLU A 47 -33.12 10.13 22.24
C GLU A 47 -33.19 8.89 21.33
N LYS A 48 -32.86 9.07 20.05
CA LYS A 48 -32.78 7.98 19.08
C LYS A 48 -31.72 6.94 19.46
N THR A 49 -30.55 7.39 19.93
CA THR A 49 -29.47 6.49 20.37
C THR A 49 -29.88 5.72 21.63
N LEU A 50 -30.53 6.39 22.59
CA LEU A 50 -31.04 5.76 23.80
C LEU A 50 -32.07 4.68 23.49
N GLY A 51 -33.03 4.97 22.61
CA GLY A 51 -34.02 3.99 22.15
C GLY A 51 -33.39 2.75 21.49
N ILE A 52 -32.32 2.95 20.71
CA ILE A 52 -31.55 1.84 20.13
C ILE A 52 -30.87 1.02 21.24
N TYR A 53 -30.23 1.66 22.22
CA TYR A 53 -29.55 0.93 23.30
C TYR A 53 -30.52 0.12 24.16
N GLU A 54 -31.66 0.69 24.52
CA GLU A 54 -32.71 -0.03 25.26
C GLU A 54 -33.26 -1.21 24.46
N LEU A 55 -33.45 -1.05 23.15
CA LEU A 55 -33.86 -2.16 22.27
C LEU A 55 -32.84 -3.29 22.29
N ARG A 56 -31.54 -2.99 22.16
CA ARG A 56 -30.48 -4.03 22.20
C ARG A 56 -30.40 -4.74 23.54
N MET A 57 -30.59 -4.02 24.65
CA MET A 57 -30.64 -4.62 25.98
C MET A 57 -31.85 -5.55 26.14
N LYS A 58 -33.03 -5.16 25.63
CA LYS A 58 -34.22 -6.03 25.65
C LYS A 58 -34.00 -7.30 24.83
N GLN A 59 -33.46 -7.17 23.62
CA GLN A 59 -33.14 -8.32 22.77
C GLN A 59 -32.12 -9.27 23.43
N GLY A 60 -31.08 -8.71 24.05
CA GLY A 60 -30.08 -9.51 24.78
C GLY A 60 -30.71 -10.29 25.94
N LYS A 61 -31.59 -9.67 26.72
CA LYS A 61 -32.27 -10.35 27.84
C LYS A 61 -33.20 -11.48 27.37
N VAL A 62 -33.99 -11.25 26.33
CA VAL A 62 -34.86 -12.29 25.74
C VAL A 62 -34.03 -13.48 25.27
N TRP A 63 -32.94 -13.21 24.54
CA TRP A 63 -32.02 -14.25 24.09
C TRP A 63 -31.37 -15.02 25.25
N LEU A 64 -30.96 -14.31 26.32
CA LEU A 64 -30.37 -14.93 27.51
C LEU A 64 -31.38 -15.82 28.25
N ASP A 65 -32.65 -15.41 28.33
CA ASP A 65 -33.72 -16.20 28.94
C ASP A 65 -34.03 -17.46 28.12
N GLU A 66 -34.00 -17.38 26.79
CA GLU A 66 -34.13 -18.55 25.91
C GLU A 66 -32.95 -19.51 26.06
N LEU A 67 -31.73 -18.98 26.06
CA LEU A 67 -30.52 -19.75 26.29
C LEU A 67 -30.55 -20.45 27.66
N TRP A 68 -31.00 -19.75 28.69
CA TRP A 68 -31.14 -20.30 30.04
C TRP A 68 -32.14 -21.46 30.11
N LYS A 69 -33.27 -21.38 29.38
CA LYS A 69 -34.25 -22.48 29.31
C LYS A 69 -33.62 -23.73 28.69
N VAL A 70 -32.93 -23.58 27.57
CA VAL A 70 -32.24 -24.68 26.89
C VAL A 70 -31.17 -25.30 27.81
N GLU A 71 -30.38 -24.44 28.46
CA GLU A 71 -29.30 -24.86 29.37
C GLU A 71 -29.82 -25.57 30.63
N LYS A 72 -31.01 -25.23 31.11
CA LYS A 72 -31.66 -25.87 32.26
C LYS A 72 -32.09 -27.32 31.95
N GLU A 73 -32.50 -27.58 30.72
CA GLU A 73 -32.97 -28.89 30.26
C GLU A 73 -31.80 -29.84 29.90
N ASP A 74 -30.58 -29.30 29.76
CA ASP A 74 -29.38 -30.08 29.51
C ASP A 74 -28.87 -30.78 30.79
N ILE A 75 -28.86 -32.12 30.74
CA ILE A 75 -28.56 -33.02 31.86
C ILE A 75 -27.04 -33.08 32.13
N ASN A 76 -26.19 -32.66 31.19
CA ASN A 76 -24.73 -32.71 31.30
C ASN A 76 -24.11 -31.41 31.86
N GLN A 77 -24.48 -31.04 33.09
CA GLN A 77 -23.97 -29.82 33.73
C GLN A 77 -22.49 -29.88 34.17
N LYS A 78 -21.86 -31.06 34.21
CA LYS A 78 -20.60 -31.28 34.93
C LYS A 78 -19.35 -30.58 34.36
N ASP A 79 -19.37 -30.11 33.12
CA ASP A 79 -18.20 -29.50 32.45
C ASP A 79 -18.41 -28.03 32.01
N LYS A 80 -19.50 -27.38 32.44
CA LYS A 80 -19.79 -26.01 32.00
C LYS A 80 -19.05 -24.97 32.83
N PRO A 81 -18.47 -23.93 32.21
CA PRO A 81 -17.71 -22.92 32.93
C PRO A 81 -18.58 -21.92 33.70
N TRP A 82 -19.90 -22.10 33.75
CA TRP A 82 -20.87 -21.22 34.43
C TRP A 82 -21.93 -22.00 35.18
N THR A 83 -22.44 -21.42 36.26
CA THR A 83 -23.65 -21.92 36.94
C THR A 83 -24.91 -21.34 36.30
N LEU A 84 -26.06 -22.00 36.45
CA LEU A 84 -27.35 -21.51 35.95
C LEU A 84 -27.75 -20.16 36.56
N ALA A 85 -27.36 -19.90 37.81
CA ALA A 85 -27.61 -18.62 38.48
C ALA A 85 -26.78 -17.48 37.87
N GLU A 86 -25.49 -17.74 37.58
CA GLU A 86 -24.61 -16.79 36.91
C GLU A 86 -25.04 -16.52 35.47
N LEU A 87 -25.47 -17.56 34.75
CA LEU A 87 -25.98 -17.41 33.39
C LEU A 87 -27.19 -16.46 33.37
N LYS A 88 -28.17 -16.69 34.26
CA LYS A 88 -29.38 -15.85 34.32
C LYS A 88 -29.08 -14.40 34.67
N ALA A 89 -28.09 -14.16 35.55
CA ALA A 89 -27.69 -12.83 35.98
C ALA A 89 -26.64 -12.16 35.06
N ALA A 90 -26.29 -12.76 33.91
CA ALA A 90 -25.16 -12.29 33.09
C ALA A 90 -25.35 -10.86 32.54
N PHE A 91 -26.58 -10.43 32.29
CA PHE A 91 -26.90 -9.10 31.74
C PHE A 91 -27.51 -8.15 32.78
N ASP A 92 -27.35 -8.45 34.07
CA ASP A 92 -27.83 -7.59 35.14
C ASP A 92 -26.97 -6.33 35.30
N HIS A 93 -27.54 -5.38 36.05
CA HIS A 93 -26.90 -4.09 36.32
C HIS A 93 -25.56 -4.22 37.05
N ASN A 94 -25.41 -5.29 37.83
CA ASN A 94 -24.12 -5.79 38.26
C ASN A 94 -23.75 -6.94 37.31
N PRO A 95 -22.67 -6.84 36.50
CA PRO A 95 -22.22 -7.93 35.64
C PRO A 95 -21.86 -9.21 36.45
N ASN A 96 -21.18 -10.20 35.92
CA ASN A 96 -20.57 -11.32 36.65
C ASN A 96 -19.45 -11.92 35.80
N ARG A 97 -18.82 -13.00 36.26
CA ARG A 97 -17.67 -13.61 35.56
C ARG A 97 -18.02 -14.13 34.16
N VAL A 98 -19.31 -14.31 33.84
CA VAL A 98 -19.77 -14.79 32.54
C VAL A 98 -20.31 -13.69 31.64
N SER A 99 -20.52 -12.47 32.14
CA SER A 99 -21.10 -11.35 31.37
C SER A 99 -20.38 -11.08 30.05
N ILE A 100 -19.03 -11.01 30.07
CA ILE A 100 -18.23 -10.76 28.86
C ILE A 100 -18.47 -11.85 27.82
N LYS A 101 -18.38 -13.10 28.26
CA LYS A 101 -18.58 -14.27 27.41
C LYS A 101 -19.99 -14.29 26.82
N MET A 102 -21.01 -13.98 27.62
CA MET A 102 -22.40 -13.93 27.16
C MET A 102 -22.65 -12.78 26.19
N VAL A 103 -22.05 -11.59 26.38
CA VAL A 103 -22.15 -10.52 25.38
C VAL A 103 -21.45 -10.92 24.08
N GLY A 104 -20.27 -11.54 24.14
CA GLY A 104 -19.57 -12.06 22.97
C GLY A 104 -20.41 -13.09 22.21
N LEU A 105 -21.02 -14.05 22.93
CA LEU A 105 -21.92 -15.05 22.34
C LEU A 105 -23.20 -14.42 21.76
N PHE A 106 -23.75 -13.40 22.40
CA PHE A 106 -24.91 -12.68 21.88
C PHE A 106 -24.59 -11.94 20.58
N ILE A 107 -23.45 -11.23 20.52
CA ILE A 107 -22.96 -10.62 19.27
C ILE A 107 -22.75 -11.69 18.21
N ASN A 108 -22.18 -12.84 18.58
CA ASN A 108 -21.97 -13.94 17.65
C ASN A 108 -23.29 -14.47 17.07
N HIS A 109 -24.29 -14.71 17.92
CA HIS A 109 -25.61 -15.17 17.50
C HIS A 109 -26.29 -14.15 16.58
N MET A 110 -26.34 -12.88 16.99
CA MET A 110 -26.98 -11.84 16.19
C MET A 110 -26.26 -11.64 14.85
N CYS A 111 -24.94 -11.56 14.85
CA CYS A 111 -24.22 -11.22 13.63
C CYS A 111 -23.98 -12.43 12.74
N PHE A 112 -23.54 -13.59 13.26
CA PHE A 112 -23.17 -14.74 12.44
C PHE A 112 -24.29 -15.76 12.25
N THR A 113 -25.18 -15.96 13.23
CA THR A 113 -26.32 -16.89 13.09
C THR A 113 -27.51 -16.23 12.41
N LEU A 114 -27.82 -14.98 12.76
CA LEU A 114 -28.93 -14.21 12.17
C LEU A 114 -28.48 -13.23 11.07
N GLU A 115 -27.19 -13.29 10.69
CA GLU A 115 -26.61 -12.54 9.56
C GLU A 115 -26.71 -11.00 9.64
N TYR A 116 -26.88 -10.42 10.83
CA TYR A 116 -26.83 -8.97 10.99
C TYR A 116 -25.41 -8.41 10.78
N GLY A 117 -25.30 -7.24 10.15
CA GLY A 117 -24.02 -6.60 9.83
C GLY A 117 -23.34 -5.85 10.99
N LYS A 118 -22.18 -5.24 10.71
CA LYS A 118 -21.28 -4.55 11.65
C LYS A 118 -21.94 -3.48 12.51
N SER A 119 -22.95 -2.80 11.97
CA SER A 119 -23.73 -1.81 12.71
C SER A 119 -24.45 -2.42 13.92
N MET A 120 -24.91 -3.68 13.80
CA MET A 120 -25.52 -4.40 14.91
C MET A 120 -24.51 -4.69 16.03
N ALA A 121 -23.33 -5.20 15.68
CA ALA A 121 -22.26 -5.47 16.64
C ALA A 121 -21.83 -4.20 17.41
N ASP A 122 -21.64 -3.08 16.70
CA ASP A 122 -21.30 -1.79 17.30
C ASP A 122 -22.41 -1.28 18.24
N GLN A 123 -23.67 -1.42 17.84
CA GLN A 123 -24.82 -1.04 18.67
C GLN A 123 -24.93 -1.88 19.94
N ILE A 124 -24.75 -3.19 19.85
CA ILE A 124 -24.78 -4.10 21.01
C ILE A 124 -23.66 -3.74 21.98
N GLN A 125 -22.42 -3.62 21.49
CA GLN A 125 -21.29 -3.24 22.34
C GLN A 125 -21.53 -1.91 23.06
N ALA A 126 -21.95 -0.89 22.31
CA ALA A 126 -22.19 0.44 22.86
C ALA A 126 -23.35 0.45 23.87
N ALA A 127 -24.42 -0.33 23.62
CA ALA A 127 -25.55 -0.46 24.52
C ALA A 127 -25.14 -1.08 25.87
N PHE A 128 -24.39 -2.19 25.86
CA PHE A 128 -23.91 -2.83 27.09
C PHE A 128 -22.90 -1.96 27.84
N LYS A 129 -22.00 -1.29 27.12
CA LYS A 129 -21.05 -0.33 27.70
C LYS A 129 -21.79 0.82 28.41
N TRP A 130 -22.80 1.40 27.76
CA TRP A 130 -23.64 2.44 28.35
C TRP A 130 -24.48 1.93 29.53
N TYR A 131 -25.04 0.72 29.42
CA TYR A 131 -25.88 0.15 30.46
C TYR A 131 -25.10 -0.05 31.77
N TRP A 132 -23.88 -0.58 31.69
CA TRP A 132 -23.02 -0.75 32.86
C TRP A 132 -22.35 0.53 33.32
N SER A 133 -22.15 1.55 32.48
CA SER A 133 -21.59 2.83 32.94
C SER A 133 -22.51 3.58 33.92
N LYS A 134 -23.79 3.20 34.01
CA LYS A 134 -24.72 3.71 35.03
C LYS A 134 -24.39 3.18 36.44
N ASN A 135 -23.59 2.13 36.56
CA ASN A 135 -23.11 1.60 37.83
C ASN A 135 -21.76 2.26 38.17
N PRO A 136 -21.65 3.02 39.28
CA PRO A 136 -20.40 3.68 39.67
C PRO A 136 -19.20 2.74 39.85
N ARG A 137 -19.45 1.44 40.07
CA ARG A 137 -18.40 0.41 40.19
C ARG A 137 -17.84 -0.05 38.84
N CYS A 138 -18.48 0.32 37.73
CA CYS A 138 -18.12 -0.11 36.38
C CYS A 138 -17.41 1.00 35.57
N CYS A 139 -16.52 1.76 36.20
CA CYS A 139 -15.70 2.79 35.57
C CYS A 139 -14.25 2.32 35.39
N GLY A 140 -13.68 2.49 34.18
CA GLY A 140 -12.30 2.13 33.86
C GLY A 140 -12.13 0.77 33.17
N ASP A 141 -10.89 0.27 33.14
CA ASP A 141 -10.53 -1.02 32.54
C ASP A 141 -11.05 -2.19 33.36
N TRP A 142 -11.64 -3.17 32.69
CA TRP A 142 -12.28 -4.31 33.34
C TRP A 142 -11.25 -5.29 33.93
N ILE A 143 -11.40 -5.60 35.22
CA ILE A 143 -10.62 -6.61 35.93
C ILE A 143 -11.56 -7.41 36.84
N TRP A 144 -11.47 -8.75 36.73
CA TRP A 144 -12.13 -9.67 37.66
C TRP A 144 -11.16 -10.08 38.78
N ASP A 145 -11.51 -9.81 40.03
CA ASP A 145 -10.79 -10.26 41.22
C ASP A 145 -11.47 -11.53 41.76
N GLU A 146 -10.80 -12.68 41.63
CA GLU A 146 -11.33 -13.98 42.08
C GLU A 146 -11.46 -14.07 43.60
N ASP A 147 -10.58 -13.39 44.36
CA ASP A 147 -10.50 -13.49 45.82
C ASP A 147 -11.56 -12.66 46.53
N LYS A 148 -11.96 -11.52 45.93
CA LYS A 148 -12.90 -10.58 46.55
C LYS A 148 -14.31 -10.64 45.98
N GLY A 149 -14.52 -11.28 44.82
CA GLY A 149 -15.81 -11.28 44.12
C GLY A 149 -16.31 -9.86 43.72
N VAL A 150 -15.43 -8.86 43.76
CA VAL A 150 -15.72 -7.44 43.53
C VAL A 150 -14.87 -6.93 42.35
N ARG A 151 -15.42 -6.02 41.55
CA ARG A 151 -14.85 -5.60 40.26
C ARG A 151 -14.40 -4.15 40.24
N LYS A 152 -13.55 -3.85 39.25
CA LYS A 152 -13.34 -2.52 38.69
C LYS A 152 -13.48 -2.58 37.16
N GLY A 153 -14.02 -1.51 36.58
CA GLY A 153 -14.08 -1.33 35.12
C GLY A 153 -15.37 -1.75 34.41
N ASN A 154 -15.45 -1.45 33.11
CA ASN A 154 -16.63 -1.69 32.29
C ASN A 154 -16.44 -2.92 31.38
N PRO A 155 -17.22 -4.00 31.56
CA PRO A 155 -17.06 -5.20 30.75
C PRO A 155 -17.33 -4.98 29.25
N GLY A 156 -18.14 -3.98 28.88
CA GLY A 156 -18.40 -3.64 27.47
C GLY A 156 -17.18 -3.07 26.71
N SER A 157 -16.08 -2.78 27.42
CA SER A 157 -14.80 -2.37 26.82
C SER A 157 -13.75 -3.48 26.85
N ASP A 158 -14.12 -4.70 27.27
CA ASP A 158 -13.21 -5.83 27.36
C ASP A 158 -12.69 -6.29 26.00
N GLN A 159 -11.45 -6.81 25.98
CA GLN A 159 -10.76 -7.21 24.77
C GLN A 159 -11.48 -8.34 24.02
N ASP A 160 -12.14 -9.27 24.71
CA ASP A 160 -12.84 -10.39 24.06
C ASP A 160 -14.04 -9.89 23.24
N ILE A 161 -14.82 -8.97 23.79
CA ILE A 161 -15.94 -8.33 23.06
C ILE A 161 -15.42 -7.54 21.87
N LEU A 162 -14.33 -6.78 22.06
CA LEU A 162 -13.70 -6.02 20.98
C LEU A 162 -13.19 -6.94 19.85
N GLN A 163 -12.66 -8.12 20.18
CA GLN A 163 -12.25 -9.13 19.20
C GLN A 163 -13.45 -9.70 18.44
N THR A 164 -14.57 -9.99 19.13
CA THR A 164 -15.80 -10.45 18.46
C THR A 164 -16.35 -9.39 17.49
N VAL A 165 -16.45 -8.13 17.93
CA VAL A 165 -16.88 -7.01 17.06
C VAL A 165 -15.94 -6.86 15.85
N LYS A 166 -14.62 -6.99 16.07
CA LYS A 166 -13.62 -6.96 14.99
C LYS A 166 -13.83 -8.09 13.99
N ALA A 167 -14.14 -9.30 14.43
CA ALA A 167 -14.43 -10.43 13.55
C ALA A 167 -15.63 -10.16 12.64
N VAL A 168 -16.72 -9.60 13.20
CA VAL A 168 -17.89 -9.18 12.40
C VAL A 168 -17.50 -8.13 11.35
N LYS A 169 -16.69 -7.14 11.75
CA LYS A 169 -16.21 -6.09 10.83
C LYS A 169 -15.34 -6.66 9.71
N SER A 170 -14.51 -7.66 9.99
CA SER A 170 -13.70 -8.35 8.99
C SER A 170 -14.57 -9.11 7.98
N ARG A 171 -15.55 -9.90 8.45
CA ARG A 171 -16.49 -10.60 7.56
C ARG A 171 -17.24 -9.63 6.64
N ASP A 172 -17.81 -8.56 7.19
CA ASP A 172 -18.54 -7.56 6.40
C ASP A 172 -17.62 -6.81 5.43
N ALA A 173 -16.31 -6.73 5.72
CA ALA A 173 -15.33 -6.17 4.82
C ALA A 173 -14.92 -7.14 3.69
N GLU A 174 -15.05 -8.45 3.91
CA GLU A 174 -14.81 -9.48 2.89
C GLU A 174 -15.97 -9.60 1.89
N GLY A 175 -17.21 -9.40 2.35
CA GLY A 175 -18.42 -9.51 1.54
C GLY A 175 -18.96 -8.20 0.95
N GLY A 176 -18.40 -7.05 1.32
CA GLY A 176 -18.80 -5.77 0.72
C GLY A 176 -18.19 -5.58 -0.66
N GLU A 177 -18.96 -5.08 -1.63
CA GLU A 177 -18.37 -4.35 -2.76
C GLU A 177 -17.48 -3.27 -2.16
N HIS A 178 -16.15 -3.46 -2.26
CA HIS A 178 -15.22 -2.45 -1.85
C HIS A 178 -15.57 -1.19 -2.65
N MET A 179 -16.00 -0.11 -1.99
CA MET A 179 -16.14 1.18 -2.65
C MET A 179 -14.80 1.50 -3.29
N HIS A 180 -14.72 1.31 -4.61
CA HIS A 180 -13.52 1.49 -5.39
C HIS A 180 -13.08 2.95 -5.19
N LEU A 181 -11.94 3.15 -4.51
CA LEU A 181 -11.40 4.49 -4.31
C LEU A 181 -10.92 4.98 -5.67
N ALA A 182 -11.54 6.03 -6.18
CA ALA A 182 -11.19 6.59 -7.49
C ALA A 182 -9.71 6.99 -7.52
N ALA A 183 -9.01 6.63 -8.60
CA ALA A 183 -7.65 7.06 -8.87
C ALA A 183 -7.67 8.54 -9.31
N MET A 184 -6.75 9.34 -8.79
CA MET A 184 -6.49 10.66 -9.34
C MET A 184 -5.74 10.47 -10.66
N THR A 185 -6.36 10.70 -11.81
CA THR A 185 -5.64 10.55 -13.08
C THR A 185 -4.66 11.71 -13.30
N LYS A 186 -3.73 11.53 -14.24
CA LYS A 186 -2.80 12.59 -14.63
C LYS A 186 -3.54 13.78 -15.24
N GLU A 187 -4.60 13.52 -16.00
CA GLU A 187 -5.46 14.53 -16.61
C GLU A 187 -6.19 15.36 -15.54
N ASN A 188 -6.68 14.70 -14.48
CA ASN A 188 -7.28 15.41 -13.34
C ASN A 188 -6.23 16.28 -12.62
N MET A 189 -5.00 15.80 -12.47
CA MET A 189 -3.90 16.62 -11.94
C MET A 189 -3.61 17.83 -12.83
N ASP A 190 -3.61 17.66 -14.16
CA ASP A 190 -3.44 18.76 -15.11
C ASP A 190 -4.53 19.82 -14.96
N GLN A 191 -5.80 19.41 -14.87
CA GLN A 191 -6.94 20.32 -14.67
C GLN A 191 -6.88 21.04 -13.33
N ILE A 192 -6.58 20.34 -12.24
CA ILE A 192 -6.44 20.92 -10.89
C ILE A 192 -5.32 21.97 -10.86
N MET A 193 -4.17 21.64 -11.45
CA MET A 193 -3.03 22.55 -11.49
C MET A 193 -3.31 23.76 -12.38
N ALA A 194 -3.85 23.56 -13.58
CA ALA A 194 -4.23 24.65 -14.48
C ALA A 194 -5.23 25.61 -13.82
N TRP A 195 -6.30 25.07 -13.21
CA TRP A 195 -7.26 25.87 -12.45
C TRP A 195 -6.58 26.64 -11.32
N SER A 196 -5.74 25.97 -10.53
CA SER A 196 -5.01 26.61 -9.44
C SER A 196 -4.13 27.77 -9.95
N TYR A 197 -3.44 27.61 -11.08
CA TYR A 197 -2.61 28.65 -11.68
C TYR A 197 -3.41 29.84 -12.21
N ILE A 198 -4.60 29.60 -12.76
CA ILE A 198 -5.54 30.67 -13.13
C ILE A 198 -5.98 31.47 -11.90
N GLN A 199 -6.28 30.78 -10.79
CA GLN A 199 -6.72 31.43 -9.55
C GLN A 199 -5.58 32.15 -8.82
N CYS A 200 -4.37 31.58 -8.84
CA CYS A 200 -3.21 32.08 -8.09
C CYS A 200 -1.92 32.03 -8.94
N PRO A 201 -1.67 33.00 -9.83
CA PRO A 201 -0.45 33.06 -10.63
C PRO A 201 0.83 33.14 -9.77
N GLU A 202 1.99 32.70 -10.29
CA GLU A 202 3.25 32.67 -9.53
C GLU A 202 3.72 34.06 -9.08
N ASN A 203 3.43 35.08 -9.87
CA ASN A 203 3.82 36.46 -9.61
C ASN A 203 2.78 37.25 -8.79
N ILE A 204 1.74 36.61 -8.24
CA ILE A 204 0.66 37.29 -7.50
C ILE A 204 1.19 38.10 -6.30
N LEU A 205 2.34 37.71 -5.74
CA LEU A 205 2.98 38.40 -4.62
C LEU A 205 3.98 39.49 -5.05
N HIS A 206 4.42 39.51 -6.31
CA HIS A 206 5.47 40.44 -6.77
C HIS A 206 5.00 41.90 -6.90
N GLY A 207 3.68 42.14 -6.95
CA GLY A 207 3.10 43.48 -7.09
C GLY A 207 2.55 44.11 -5.80
N LEU A 208 2.69 43.44 -4.65
CA LEU A 208 2.07 43.89 -3.40
C LEU A 208 2.98 44.84 -2.63
N MET A 209 2.59 46.11 -2.56
CA MET A 209 3.35 47.15 -1.85
C MET A 209 2.82 47.44 -0.43
N LYS A 210 1.63 46.97 -0.06
CA LYS A 210 0.98 47.28 1.23
C LYS A 210 0.73 46.03 2.08
N LYS A 211 1.05 46.12 3.37
CA LYS A 211 0.86 45.05 4.36
C LYS A 211 -0.60 44.58 4.50
N GLU A 212 -1.55 45.51 4.44
CA GLU A 212 -2.99 45.22 4.57
C GLU A 212 -3.55 44.42 3.38
N GLU A 213 -3.04 44.66 2.17
CA GLU A 213 -3.40 43.90 0.97
C GLU A 213 -2.80 42.51 1.03
N PHE A 214 -1.54 42.41 1.48
CA PHE A 214 -0.86 41.15 1.71
C PHE A 214 -1.61 40.27 2.72
N GLU A 215 -2.01 40.79 3.88
CA GLU A 215 -2.73 40.03 4.90
C GLU A 215 -4.07 39.47 4.41
N LYS A 216 -4.77 40.19 3.50
CA LYS A 216 -6.03 39.74 2.91
C LYS A 216 -5.86 38.57 1.95
N ILE A 217 -4.77 38.52 1.21
CA ILE A 217 -4.56 37.49 0.17
C ILE A 217 -3.60 36.37 0.60
N CYS A 218 -2.81 36.58 1.65
CA CYS A 218 -1.79 35.62 2.10
C CYS A 218 -2.38 34.24 2.36
N GLY A 219 -3.54 34.16 3.04
CA GLY A 219 -4.21 32.89 3.29
C GLY A 219 -4.68 32.18 2.01
N PHE A 220 -5.12 32.95 1.01
CA PHE A 220 -5.51 32.43 -0.30
C PHE A 220 -4.30 31.89 -1.06
N VAL A 221 -3.22 32.67 -1.14
CA VAL A 221 -1.98 32.25 -1.80
C VAL A 221 -1.37 31.03 -1.11
N ALA A 222 -1.32 31.05 0.23
CA ALA A 222 -0.82 29.94 1.03
C ALA A 222 -1.59 28.65 0.73
N LYS A 223 -2.92 28.70 0.66
CA LYS A 223 -3.76 27.55 0.30
C LYS A 223 -3.42 26.98 -1.07
N HIS A 224 -3.26 27.83 -2.08
CA HIS A 224 -2.96 27.37 -3.45
C HIS A 224 -1.56 26.75 -3.54
N LEU A 225 -0.54 27.40 -2.97
CA LEU A 225 0.82 26.86 -2.94
C LEU A 225 0.89 25.55 -2.12
N TRP A 226 0.24 25.52 -0.96
CA TRP A 226 0.12 24.32 -0.12
C TRP A 226 -0.51 23.18 -0.91
N MET A 227 -1.63 23.41 -1.60
CA MET A 227 -2.31 22.36 -2.37
C MET A 227 -1.46 21.89 -3.55
N ARG A 228 -0.73 22.76 -4.25
CA ARG A 228 0.17 22.34 -5.34
C ARG A 228 1.31 21.47 -4.83
N ALA A 229 1.98 21.90 -3.76
CA ALA A 229 3.06 21.12 -3.14
C ALA A 229 2.55 19.79 -2.59
N PHE A 230 1.38 19.80 -1.94
CA PHE A 230 0.79 18.61 -1.35
C PHE A 230 0.36 17.59 -2.40
N THR A 231 -0.42 17.99 -3.41
CA THR A 231 -0.97 17.05 -4.38
C THR A 231 0.11 16.46 -5.27
N SER A 232 1.06 17.29 -5.76
CA SER A 232 2.21 16.79 -6.54
C SER A 232 3.14 15.90 -5.71
N GLY A 233 3.38 16.24 -4.44
CA GLY A 233 4.16 15.43 -3.51
C GLY A 233 3.47 14.11 -3.17
N ALA A 234 2.16 14.14 -2.90
CA ALA A 234 1.39 12.93 -2.61
C ALA A 234 1.29 12.00 -3.82
N PHE A 235 1.14 12.59 -5.01
CA PHE A 235 1.14 11.89 -6.28
C PHE A 235 2.50 11.26 -6.56
N THR A 236 3.61 12.00 -6.40
CA THR A 236 4.96 11.48 -6.68
C THR A 236 5.43 10.46 -5.65
N LEU A 237 5.20 10.71 -4.37
CA LEU A 237 5.71 9.84 -3.30
C LEU A 237 4.82 8.63 -3.06
N TRP A 238 3.55 8.62 -3.49
CA TRP A 238 2.57 7.54 -3.26
C TRP A 238 2.15 7.42 -1.80
N THR A 239 2.05 8.57 -1.16
CA THR A 239 1.58 8.73 0.22
C THR A 239 0.08 8.92 0.26
N ARG A 240 -0.53 8.61 1.39
CA ARG A 240 -1.92 8.97 1.65
C ARG A 240 -1.94 10.37 2.25
N PHE A 241 -2.52 10.52 3.44
CA PHE A 241 -2.46 11.74 4.24
C PHE A 241 -1.25 11.77 5.19
N ASP A 242 -0.10 11.23 4.76
CA ASP A 242 1.10 11.11 5.59
C ASP A 242 1.96 12.39 5.54
N LEU A 243 1.94 13.12 4.41
CA LEU A 243 2.70 14.38 4.19
C LEU A 243 2.53 15.45 5.27
N PRO A 244 1.35 15.68 5.88
CA PRO A 244 1.19 16.74 6.89
C PRO A 244 2.09 16.57 8.10
N SER A 245 2.48 15.33 8.40
CA SER A 245 3.39 15.01 9.50
C SER A 245 4.86 15.26 9.17
N PHE A 246 5.18 15.62 7.91
CA PHE A 246 6.55 15.85 7.49
C PHE A 246 7.09 17.14 8.08
N MET A 247 8.30 17.02 8.60
CA MET A 247 9.15 18.14 9.01
C MET A 247 10.32 18.30 8.04
N LEU A 248 10.98 19.46 8.03
CA LEU A 248 12.13 19.70 7.16
C LEU A 248 13.23 18.64 7.32
N GLY A 249 13.43 18.05 8.50
CA GLY A 249 14.38 16.97 8.72
C GLY A 249 14.18 15.74 7.81
N HIS A 250 12.99 15.59 7.23
CA HIS A 250 12.64 14.54 6.27
C HIS A 250 12.88 14.97 4.81
N TYR A 251 13.33 16.19 4.54
CA TYR A 251 13.50 16.72 3.20
C TYR A 251 14.81 17.50 3.06
N ARG A 252 15.71 17.02 2.20
CA ARG A 252 17.01 17.64 1.95
C ARG A 252 17.02 18.29 0.58
N LEU A 253 17.42 19.56 0.54
CA LEU A 253 17.39 20.39 -0.66
C LEU A 253 18.76 20.46 -1.34
N ASN A 254 18.75 20.70 -2.65
CA ASN A 254 19.92 21.07 -3.45
C ASN A 254 21.05 20.03 -3.43
N LEU A 255 20.68 18.75 -3.48
CA LEU A 255 21.65 17.68 -3.64
C LEU A 255 22.05 17.53 -5.11
N THR A 256 23.26 17.06 -5.34
CA THR A 256 23.79 16.77 -6.68
C THR A 256 24.30 15.34 -6.71
N MET A 257 24.13 14.66 -7.84
CA MET A 257 24.64 13.30 -7.97
C MET A 257 26.16 13.30 -7.92
N ALA A 258 26.75 12.39 -7.13
CA ALA A 258 28.21 12.27 -6.98
C ALA A 258 28.93 12.04 -8.32
N ASN A 259 28.23 11.40 -9.27
CA ASN A 259 28.78 11.01 -10.56
C ASN A 259 28.43 11.99 -11.70
N ASP A 260 27.48 12.91 -11.49
CA ASP A 260 27.08 13.90 -12.48
C ASP A 260 26.47 15.15 -11.80
N PRO A 261 27.28 16.19 -11.55
CA PRO A 261 26.83 17.43 -10.92
C PRO A 261 25.74 18.18 -11.69
N LYS A 262 25.49 17.81 -12.95
CA LYS A 262 24.51 18.47 -13.81
C LYS A 262 23.06 18.21 -13.38
N TRP A 263 22.81 17.16 -12.60
CA TRP A 263 21.46 16.75 -12.20
C TRP A 263 21.22 17.04 -10.72
N PRO A 264 20.64 18.21 -10.39
CA PRO A 264 20.22 18.51 -9.04
C PRO A 264 18.97 17.70 -8.68
N TYR A 265 18.87 17.30 -7.42
CA TYR A 265 17.69 16.64 -6.87
C TYR A 265 17.47 17.05 -5.42
N ASP A 266 16.25 16.85 -4.94
CA ASP A 266 15.93 16.91 -3.52
C ASP A 266 15.74 15.48 -3.00
N GLU A 267 16.14 15.19 -1.76
CA GLU A 267 15.92 13.88 -1.15
C GLU A 267 14.77 13.95 -0.15
N CYS A 268 13.81 13.04 -0.28
CA CYS A 268 12.74 12.87 0.68
C CYS A 268 12.92 11.55 1.47
N HIS A 269 12.91 11.63 2.79
CA HIS A 269 12.97 10.48 3.69
C HIS A 269 11.59 10.15 4.24
N LEU A 270 11.08 8.97 3.91
CA LEU A 270 9.78 8.47 4.35
C LEU A 270 9.96 7.40 5.42
N GLU A 271 9.56 7.74 6.64
CA GLU A 271 9.55 6.82 7.78
C GLU A 271 8.11 6.46 8.20
N HIS A 272 7.92 5.30 8.83
CA HIS A 272 6.70 4.94 9.56
C HIS A 272 5.36 4.97 8.80
N ARG A 273 5.35 4.68 7.48
CA ARG A 273 4.13 4.63 6.67
C ARG A 273 3.00 3.77 7.28
N LYS A 274 1.76 4.24 7.09
CA LYS A 274 0.54 3.52 7.45
C LYS A 274 0.38 2.23 6.61
N GLY A 275 0.83 1.11 7.18
CA GLY A 275 0.88 -0.24 6.58
C GLY A 275 2.09 -1.01 7.10
N TRP A 276 3.21 -0.30 7.27
CA TRP A 276 4.45 -0.80 7.85
C TRP A 276 4.41 -0.98 9.36
N LYS A 277 3.48 -0.31 10.06
CA LYS A 277 3.28 -0.50 11.51
C LYS A 277 2.93 -1.95 11.89
N SER A 278 2.38 -2.74 10.96
CA SER A 278 2.16 -4.18 11.15
C SER A 278 3.46 -5.00 11.23
N HIS A 279 4.58 -4.50 10.68
CA HIS A 279 5.91 -5.09 10.80
C HIS A 279 6.54 -4.87 12.18
N ILE A 280 6.29 -3.71 12.81
CA ILE A 280 6.78 -3.40 14.17
C ILE A 280 6.18 -4.40 15.17
N GLN A 281 4.89 -4.71 15.04
CA GLN A 281 4.22 -5.72 15.87
C GLN A 281 4.75 -7.15 15.65
N LYS A 282 5.49 -7.40 14.56
CA LYS A 282 6.10 -8.71 14.23
C LYS A 282 7.62 -8.73 14.44
N GLY A 283 8.19 -7.70 15.06
CA GLY A 283 9.63 -7.64 15.37
C GLY A 283 10.55 -7.37 14.18
N GLY A 284 10.02 -6.85 13.06
CA GLY A 284 10.84 -6.45 11.89
C GLY A 284 11.42 -5.05 12.03
N ILE A 285 12.55 -4.79 11.37
CA ILE A 285 13.14 -3.45 11.21
C ILE A 285 12.15 -2.56 10.45
N THR A 286 11.97 -1.32 10.88
CA THR A 286 11.12 -0.34 10.19
C THR A 286 11.65 -0.15 8.76
N PRO A 287 10.87 -0.42 7.71
CA PRO A 287 11.24 -0.01 6.37
C PRO A 287 11.31 1.52 6.38
N SER A 288 12.41 2.09 5.90
CA SER A 288 12.56 3.52 5.64
C SER A 288 13.11 3.66 4.23
N ASN A 289 12.47 4.48 3.41
CA ASN A 289 12.87 4.68 2.04
C ASN A 289 13.32 6.13 1.83
N ARG A 290 14.41 6.29 1.10
CA ARG A 290 14.88 7.59 0.58
C ARG A 290 14.50 7.68 -0.88
N TYR A 291 13.92 8.81 -1.24
CA TYR A 291 13.41 9.09 -2.58
C TYR A 291 14.15 10.29 -3.14
N GLU A 292 14.78 10.10 -4.29
CA GLU A 292 15.36 11.21 -5.05
C GLU A 292 14.27 11.86 -5.91
N ILE A 293 14.08 13.15 -5.71
CA ILE A 293 13.08 13.97 -6.37
C ILE A 293 13.80 14.88 -7.35
N HIS A 294 13.78 14.46 -8.61
CA HIS A 294 14.41 15.18 -9.72
C HIS A 294 13.42 16.15 -10.38
N PRO A 295 13.91 17.26 -10.97
CA PRO A 295 13.12 18.13 -11.84
C PRO A 295 12.44 17.35 -12.97
N GLN A 296 11.17 17.64 -13.24
CA GLN A 296 10.36 16.96 -14.27
C GLN A 296 9.56 17.98 -15.08
N PRO A 297 10.24 18.87 -15.84
CA PRO A 297 9.59 19.99 -16.51
C PRO A 297 8.61 19.56 -17.62
N GLU A 298 8.72 18.34 -18.14
CA GLU A 298 7.76 17.81 -19.12
C GLU A 298 6.40 17.43 -18.50
N THR A 299 6.32 17.31 -17.18
CA THR A 299 5.09 16.93 -16.47
C THR A 299 4.84 17.85 -15.27
N PRO A 300 4.64 19.16 -15.51
CA PRO A 300 4.64 20.18 -14.45
C PRO A 300 3.51 20.00 -13.44
N SER A 301 2.40 19.37 -13.81
CA SER A 301 1.26 19.16 -12.90
C SER A 301 1.51 18.12 -11.79
N ILE A 302 2.49 17.23 -11.99
CA ILE A 302 2.86 16.20 -11.02
C ILE A 302 4.30 16.38 -10.53
N GLU A 303 4.94 17.50 -10.88
CA GLU A 303 6.33 17.79 -10.53
C GLU A 303 6.45 18.28 -9.09
N MET A 304 6.77 17.38 -8.16
CA MET A 304 6.96 17.73 -6.75
C MET A 304 8.10 18.73 -6.52
N TYR A 305 9.22 18.63 -7.24
CA TYR A 305 10.43 19.43 -7.01
C TYR A 305 10.15 20.94 -6.99
N THR A 306 9.55 21.45 -8.07
CA THR A 306 9.25 22.87 -8.24
C THR A 306 8.16 23.34 -7.28
N HIS A 307 7.04 22.61 -7.17
CA HIS A 307 5.93 23.01 -6.30
C HIS A 307 6.31 23.03 -4.82
N MET A 308 7.09 22.03 -4.37
CA MET A 308 7.56 21.98 -3.00
C MET A 308 8.46 23.18 -2.70
N ARG A 309 9.45 23.48 -3.55
CA ARG A 309 10.35 24.62 -3.36
C ARG A 309 9.60 25.95 -3.31
N ASN A 310 8.64 26.17 -4.20
CA ASN A 310 7.81 27.38 -4.18
C ASN A 310 7.05 27.54 -2.86
N TRP A 311 6.55 26.43 -2.31
CA TRP A 311 5.88 26.42 -1.02
C TRP A 311 6.84 26.65 0.16
N LEU A 312 8.03 26.04 0.15
CA LEU A 312 9.04 26.24 1.20
C LEU A 312 9.53 27.69 1.24
N GLN A 313 9.83 28.28 0.08
CA GLN A 313 10.22 29.69 -0.01
C GLN A 313 9.12 30.62 0.52
N PHE A 314 7.85 30.30 0.24
CA PHE A 314 6.73 31.05 0.80
C PHE A 314 6.66 30.91 2.33
N LEU A 315 6.83 29.70 2.86
CA LEU A 315 6.85 29.46 4.30
C LEU A 315 7.98 30.22 5.00
N GLU A 316 9.20 30.13 4.49
CA GLU A 316 10.37 30.82 5.05
C GLU A 316 10.18 32.32 5.08
N LYS A 317 9.75 32.89 3.95
CA LYS A 317 9.63 34.34 3.78
C LYS A 317 8.44 34.94 4.52
N TYR A 318 7.29 34.26 4.51
CA TYR A 318 6.02 34.87 4.92
C TYR A 318 5.36 34.23 6.14
N ALA A 319 5.68 32.98 6.48
CA ALA A 319 5.10 32.31 7.65
C ALA A 319 6.06 32.31 8.84
N TYR A 320 7.30 31.87 8.64
CA TYR A 320 8.32 31.79 9.69
C TYR A 320 9.15 33.06 9.81
N GLY A 321 9.39 33.78 8.71
CA GLY A 321 10.29 34.95 8.69
C GLY A 321 11.76 34.61 8.93
N ARG A 322 12.11 33.32 8.81
CA ARG A 322 13.45 32.74 8.98
C ARG A 322 13.55 31.48 8.12
N GLU A 323 14.77 31.00 7.90
CA GLU A 323 15.02 29.68 7.33
C GLU A 323 14.36 28.58 8.17
N LEU A 324 13.80 27.58 7.49
CA LEU A 324 13.15 26.44 8.16
C LEU A 324 14.18 25.61 8.94
N GLN A 325 13.79 25.13 10.12
CA GLN A 325 14.57 24.25 10.96
C GLN A 325 14.10 22.80 10.80
N SER A 326 14.93 21.84 11.20
CA SER A 326 14.67 20.41 11.01
C SER A 326 13.35 19.91 11.62
N ASP A 327 12.85 20.56 12.68
CA ASP A 327 11.62 20.22 13.39
C ASP A 327 10.39 21.00 12.92
N ASP A 328 10.57 21.96 12.00
CA ASP A 328 9.45 22.71 11.43
C ASP A 328 8.64 21.84 10.48
N TYR A 329 7.32 21.80 10.69
CA TYR A 329 6.40 21.11 9.80
C TYR A 329 6.39 21.78 8.42
N LEU A 330 6.48 20.95 7.38
CA LEU A 330 6.39 21.38 5.98
C LEU A 330 4.96 21.76 5.60
N PHE A 331 3.95 21.18 6.25
CA PHE A 331 2.54 21.44 5.95
C PHE A 331 1.77 21.83 7.23
N PRO A 332 2.03 23.02 7.79
CA PRO A 332 1.31 23.52 8.95
C PRO A 332 -0.19 23.73 8.65
N THR A 333 -1.01 23.69 9.70
CA THR A 333 -2.45 23.98 9.61
C THR A 333 -2.67 25.44 9.23
N ILE A 334 -3.55 25.69 8.26
CA ILE A 334 -4.03 27.03 7.93
C ILE A 334 -5.46 27.15 8.46
N SER A 335 -5.70 28.17 9.28
CA SER A 335 -7.04 28.43 9.83
C SER A 335 -8.02 28.89 8.75
N ALA A 336 -9.32 28.88 9.06
CA ALA A 336 -10.34 29.45 8.18
C ALA A 336 -10.11 30.95 7.89
N SER A 337 -9.42 31.67 8.78
CA SER A 337 -9.03 33.08 8.59
C SER A 337 -7.79 33.26 7.71
N GLY A 338 -7.18 32.17 7.20
CA GLY A 338 -5.96 32.25 6.41
C GLY A 338 -4.66 32.35 7.22
N THR A 339 -4.76 32.25 8.55
CA THR A 339 -3.60 32.32 9.46
C THR A 339 -2.90 30.97 9.51
N ILE A 340 -1.60 30.96 9.24
CA ILE A 340 -0.76 29.76 9.30
C ILE A 340 -0.37 29.50 10.76
N ARG A 341 -0.74 28.33 11.28
CA ARG A 341 -0.42 27.92 12.65
C ARG A 341 0.83 27.03 12.63
N LEU A 342 1.95 27.61 13.01
CA LEU A 342 3.25 26.93 13.10
C LEU A 342 3.20 25.84 14.19
N GLY A 343 3.99 24.77 14.02
CA GLY A 343 4.07 23.67 14.98
C GLY A 343 2.86 22.72 15.02
N VAL A 344 1.82 22.95 14.21
CA VAL A 344 0.64 22.08 14.15
C VAL A 344 0.46 21.55 12.73
N PRO A 345 0.56 20.24 12.48
CA PRO A 345 0.39 19.66 11.14
C PRO A 345 -1.07 19.81 10.67
N ALA A 346 -1.27 19.91 9.36
CA ALA A 346 -2.61 20.02 8.77
C ALA A 346 -3.51 18.81 9.10
N SER A 347 -4.79 19.08 9.38
CA SER A 347 -5.78 18.03 9.68
C SER A 347 -6.37 17.38 8.42
N HIS A 348 -6.83 16.14 8.55
CA HIS A 348 -7.47 15.39 7.46
C HIS A 348 -8.73 16.08 6.93
N ASP A 349 -9.50 16.72 7.81
CA ASP A 349 -10.74 17.41 7.44
C ASP A 349 -10.44 18.67 6.62
N LEU A 350 -9.39 19.42 6.98
CA LEU A 350 -8.94 20.59 6.23
C LEU A 350 -8.58 20.19 4.80
N PHE A 351 -7.78 19.12 4.65
CA PHE A 351 -7.39 18.60 3.36
C PHE A 351 -8.58 18.11 2.54
N THR A 352 -9.48 17.33 3.14
CA THR A 352 -10.65 16.79 2.43
C THR A 352 -11.53 17.93 1.92
N LYS A 353 -11.70 19.00 2.72
CA LYS A 353 -12.41 20.21 2.30
C LYS A 353 -11.74 20.86 1.08
N TRP A 354 -10.43 21.07 1.12
CA TRP A 354 -9.71 21.73 0.02
C TRP A 354 -9.63 20.86 -1.23
N LEU A 355 -9.46 19.54 -1.09
CA LEU A 355 -9.51 18.62 -2.22
C LEU A 355 -10.85 18.73 -2.95
N ASN A 356 -11.97 18.69 -2.22
CA ASN A 356 -13.29 18.83 -2.82
C ASN A 356 -13.47 20.18 -3.53
N GLU A 357 -12.94 21.27 -2.95
CA GLU A 357 -12.99 22.59 -3.57
C GLU A 357 -12.17 22.67 -4.85
N PHE A 358 -10.96 22.10 -4.86
CA PHE A 358 -10.08 22.09 -6.03
C PHE A 358 -10.66 21.22 -7.15
N VAL A 359 -11.24 20.07 -6.81
CA VAL A 359 -11.94 19.20 -7.76
C VAL A 359 -13.14 19.93 -8.37
N ALA A 360 -13.96 20.59 -7.53
CA ALA A 360 -15.12 21.34 -8.00
C ALA A 360 -14.72 22.53 -8.87
N GLY A 361 -13.66 23.26 -8.48
CA GLY A 361 -13.12 24.38 -9.24
C GLY A 361 -12.53 23.97 -10.59
N ALA A 362 -11.89 22.79 -10.65
CA ALA A 362 -11.38 22.19 -11.87
C ALA A 362 -12.47 21.53 -12.74
N HIS A 363 -13.73 21.53 -12.31
CA HIS A 363 -14.86 20.90 -13.01
C HIS A 363 -14.67 19.41 -13.29
N ILE A 364 -14.00 18.69 -12.38
CA ILE A 364 -13.80 17.24 -12.51
C ILE A 364 -15.09 16.52 -12.14
N ASP A 365 -15.67 15.80 -13.10
CA ASP A 365 -16.77 14.87 -12.84
C ASP A 365 -16.26 13.62 -12.14
N GLN A 366 -16.77 13.37 -10.94
CA GLN A 366 -16.39 12.20 -10.12
C GLN A 366 -17.37 11.03 -10.30
N GLY A 367 -18.47 11.22 -11.04
CA GLY A 367 -19.54 10.24 -11.18
C GLY A 367 -20.06 9.75 -9.82
N THR A 368 -20.11 8.42 -9.65
CA THR A 368 -20.54 7.76 -8.40
C THR A 368 -19.41 7.58 -7.38
N THR A 369 -18.17 7.88 -7.76
CA THR A 369 -16.98 7.66 -6.94
C THR A 369 -16.51 8.97 -6.32
N LYS A 370 -15.78 8.92 -5.19
CA LYS A 370 -15.21 10.12 -4.56
C LYS A 370 -13.70 10.03 -4.50
N LEU A 371 -13.03 11.11 -4.88
CA LEU A 371 -11.60 11.27 -4.63
C LEU A 371 -11.39 11.50 -3.14
N THR A 372 -10.48 10.73 -2.55
CA THR A 372 -10.12 10.79 -1.13
C THR A 372 -8.61 10.89 -1.01
N THR A 373 -8.07 10.93 0.21
CA THR A 373 -6.62 10.93 0.46
C THR A 373 -5.86 9.78 -0.20
N HIS A 374 -6.53 8.69 -0.57
CA HIS A 374 -5.92 7.56 -1.25
C HIS A 374 -5.72 7.77 -2.76
N CYS A 375 -6.45 8.69 -3.40
CA CYS A 375 -6.53 8.78 -4.86
C CYS A 375 -5.18 9.03 -5.54
N PHE A 376 -4.27 9.80 -4.92
CA PHE A 376 -2.95 10.13 -5.46
C PHE A 376 -2.04 8.91 -5.59
N ARG A 377 -2.01 8.06 -4.56
CA ARG A 377 -1.24 6.82 -4.57
C ARG A 377 -1.70 5.88 -5.67
N HIS A 378 -3.01 5.73 -5.85
CA HIS A 378 -3.57 4.91 -6.93
C HIS A 378 -3.26 5.54 -8.30
N GLY A 379 -3.42 6.86 -8.39
CA GLY A 379 -3.20 7.66 -9.58
C GLY A 379 -1.83 7.51 -10.20
N ASP A 380 -0.77 7.82 -9.44
CA ASP A 380 0.59 7.77 -9.99
C ASP A 380 1.09 6.33 -10.19
N ALA A 381 0.63 5.37 -9.38
CA ALA A 381 0.93 3.96 -9.63
C ALA A 381 0.41 3.52 -11.00
N GLN A 382 -0.83 3.89 -11.35
CA GLN A 382 -1.39 3.64 -12.68
C GLN A 382 -0.68 4.45 -13.76
N TYR A 383 -0.39 5.74 -13.51
CA TYR A 383 0.32 6.57 -14.47
C TYR A 383 1.70 6.00 -14.80
N ARG A 384 2.57 5.78 -13.81
CA ARG A 384 3.93 5.28 -14.01
C ARG A 384 3.93 3.88 -14.63
N PHE A 385 2.97 3.02 -14.33
CA PHE A 385 2.93 1.68 -14.90
C PHE A 385 2.34 1.64 -16.32
N GLN A 386 1.23 2.35 -16.57
CA GLN A 386 0.39 2.19 -17.75
C GLN A 386 0.37 3.41 -18.67
N PHE A 387 0.23 4.61 -18.12
CA PHE A 387 -0.10 5.81 -18.91
C PHE A 387 1.08 6.73 -19.21
N ALA A 388 2.21 6.58 -18.52
CA ALA A 388 3.42 7.34 -18.80
C ALA A 388 3.93 7.07 -20.23
N PRO A 389 4.65 8.03 -20.85
CA PRO A 389 5.24 7.85 -22.16
C PRO A 389 6.12 6.59 -22.23
N LEU A 390 6.19 5.99 -23.42
CA LEU A 390 7.05 4.83 -23.65
C LEU A 390 8.51 5.20 -23.33
N GLY A 391 9.20 4.31 -22.61
CA GLY A 391 10.54 4.57 -22.06
C GLY A 391 10.56 5.27 -20.70
N LYS A 392 9.46 5.91 -20.27
CA LYS A 392 9.31 6.50 -18.92
C LYS A 392 8.43 5.63 -17.99
N ARG A 393 7.85 4.54 -18.51
CA ARG A 393 7.05 3.59 -17.72
C ARG A 393 7.91 2.77 -16.78
N TRP A 394 7.36 2.47 -15.61
CA TRP A 394 8.04 1.74 -14.55
C TRP A 394 7.73 0.25 -14.62
N SER A 395 8.73 -0.56 -14.32
CA SER A 395 8.54 -1.99 -14.11
C SER A 395 7.70 -2.24 -12.85
N LEU A 396 7.04 -3.40 -12.78
CA LEU A 396 6.29 -3.79 -11.58
C LEU A 396 7.19 -3.86 -10.33
N ALA A 397 8.47 -4.22 -10.50
CA ALA A 397 9.45 -4.22 -9.42
C ALA A 397 9.71 -2.80 -8.88
N THR A 398 9.87 -1.82 -9.78
CA THR A 398 10.02 -0.41 -9.42
C THR A 398 8.78 0.11 -8.71
N VAL A 399 7.59 -0.17 -9.26
CA VAL A 399 6.30 0.17 -8.65
C VAL A 399 6.22 -0.41 -7.22
N LYS A 400 6.50 -1.71 -7.06
CA LYS A 400 6.47 -2.40 -5.78
C LYS A 400 7.42 -1.78 -4.75
N TRP A 401 8.65 -1.46 -5.16
CA TRP A 401 9.64 -0.83 -4.28
C TRP A 401 9.22 0.60 -3.91
N TRP A 402 8.84 1.41 -4.89
CA TRP A 402 8.54 2.83 -4.70
C TRP A 402 7.35 3.06 -3.77
N GLY A 403 6.25 2.34 -3.96
CA GLY A 403 5.12 2.46 -3.03
C GLY A 403 5.30 1.72 -1.72
N GLY A 404 6.41 1.02 -1.53
CA GLY A 404 6.76 0.40 -0.26
C GLY A 404 5.96 -0.85 0.05
N TRP A 405 5.66 -1.68 -0.95
CA TRP A 405 4.95 -2.94 -0.72
C TRP A 405 5.88 -3.98 -0.10
N SER A 406 5.41 -4.64 0.96
CA SER A 406 6.23 -5.58 1.75
C SER A 406 6.29 -7.00 1.17
N GLU A 407 7.32 -7.77 1.56
CA GLU A 407 7.39 -9.22 1.33
C GLU A 407 6.30 -9.93 2.16
N GLY A 408 5.10 -10.04 1.59
CA GLY A 408 3.95 -10.68 2.24
C GLY A 408 2.62 -9.99 1.97
N GLU A 409 2.61 -8.77 1.43
CA GLU A 409 1.39 -8.18 0.88
C GLU A 409 0.95 -8.95 -0.36
N ASN A 410 -0.34 -9.24 -0.46
CA ASN A 410 -0.89 -10.05 -1.54
C ASN A 410 -0.64 -9.33 -2.88
N GLN A 411 0.03 -10.01 -3.82
CA GLN A 411 0.27 -9.54 -5.19
C GLN A 411 -1.05 -9.14 -5.88
N ASP A 412 -2.16 -9.82 -5.56
CA ASP A 412 -3.48 -9.47 -6.06
C ASP A 412 -3.89 -8.05 -5.68
N THR A 413 -3.48 -7.55 -4.51
CA THR A 413 -3.79 -6.18 -4.09
C THR A 413 -3.02 -5.17 -4.94
N LEU A 414 -1.75 -5.42 -5.26
CA LEU A 414 -0.98 -4.55 -6.15
C LEU A 414 -1.59 -4.57 -7.56
N ILE A 415 -1.91 -5.76 -8.07
CA ILE A 415 -2.51 -5.95 -9.38
C ILE A 415 -3.86 -5.24 -9.45
N ARG A 416 -4.71 -5.36 -8.42
CA ARG A 416 -5.97 -4.61 -8.32
C ARG A 416 -5.75 -3.10 -8.29
N TYR A 417 -4.79 -2.59 -7.50
CA TYR A 417 -4.49 -1.16 -7.47
C TYR A 417 -4.08 -0.61 -8.86
N VAL A 418 -3.37 -1.41 -9.64
CA VAL A 418 -2.87 -1.04 -10.96
C VAL A 418 -3.88 -1.31 -12.08
N LEU A 419 -4.71 -2.36 -11.97
CA LEU A 419 -5.59 -2.86 -13.05
C LEU A 419 -7.09 -2.70 -12.80
N ASP A 420 -7.58 -2.38 -11.58
CA ASP A 420 -9.03 -2.38 -11.26
C ASP A 420 -9.87 -1.42 -12.12
N ASN A 421 -9.25 -0.43 -12.78
CA ASN A 421 -9.96 0.46 -13.71
C ASN A 421 -10.25 -0.17 -15.09
N LEU A 422 -9.77 -1.39 -15.38
CA LEU A 422 -9.96 -2.06 -16.68
C LEU A 422 -11.32 -2.76 -16.83
N HIS A 423 -11.95 -3.19 -15.73
CA HIS A 423 -13.18 -4.00 -15.81
C HIS A 423 -14.36 -3.28 -16.49
N ASN A 424 -14.31 -1.95 -16.58
CA ASN A 424 -15.39 -1.14 -17.15
C ASN A 424 -15.18 -0.74 -18.63
N PHE A 425 -14.06 -1.12 -19.26
CA PHE A 425 -13.69 -0.56 -20.58
C PHE A 425 -13.23 -1.56 -21.65
N GLU A 426 -13.23 -2.87 -21.42
CA GLU A 426 -12.70 -3.82 -22.41
C GLU A 426 -13.80 -4.64 -23.14
N GLY A 427 -13.91 -4.43 -24.45
CA GLY A 427 -14.59 -5.33 -25.37
C GLY A 427 -13.58 -6.31 -25.97
N HIS A 428 -13.69 -7.60 -25.64
CA HIS A 428 -12.72 -8.64 -26.05
C HIS A 428 -13.16 -9.41 -27.31
N SER A 429 -14.10 -8.88 -28.09
CA SER A 429 -14.79 -9.61 -29.16
C SER A 429 -13.89 -10.09 -30.31
N ASP A 430 -12.68 -9.56 -30.43
CA ASP A 430 -11.73 -9.84 -31.52
C ASP A 430 -10.41 -10.49 -31.06
N ALA A 431 -10.30 -10.86 -29.78
CA ALA A 431 -9.07 -11.37 -29.17
C ALA A 431 -8.50 -12.65 -29.82
N LEU A 432 -9.34 -13.40 -30.55
CA LEU A 432 -8.99 -14.66 -31.23
C LEU A 432 -8.88 -14.53 -32.77
N ARG A 433 -8.82 -13.32 -33.34
CA ARG A 433 -8.65 -13.16 -34.80
C ARG A 433 -7.32 -13.80 -35.28
N PRO A 434 -7.34 -14.70 -36.29
CA PRO A 434 -6.15 -15.47 -36.74
C PRO A 434 -5.00 -14.62 -37.29
N CYS A 435 -5.32 -13.48 -37.90
CA CYS A 435 -4.35 -12.44 -38.24
C CYS A 435 -4.88 -11.14 -37.64
N ARG A 436 -4.13 -10.57 -36.69
CA ARG A 436 -4.36 -9.22 -36.21
C ARG A 436 -3.85 -8.27 -37.30
N CYS A 437 -4.63 -7.26 -37.71
CA CYS A 437 -4.02 -6.08 -38.34
C CYS A 437 -2.95 -5.57 -37.35
N GLN A 438 -1.80 -5.11 -37.84
CA GLN A 438 -0.60 -4.74 -37.07
C GLN A 438 -0.83 -3.58 -36.06
N THR A 439 -1.63 -3.85 -35.06
CA THR A 439 -2.00 -3.03 -33.93
C THR A 439 -2.41 -4.04 -32.89
N ASP A 440 -1.45 -4.57 -32.11
CA ASP A 440 -1.72 -5.34 -30.86
C ASP A 440 -0.42 -5.87 -30.20
N ILE A 441 0.60 -5.03 -30.05
CA ILE A 441 1.73 -5.30 -29.13
C ILE A 441 1.90 -4.15 -28.10
N SER A 442 0.92 -3.25 -28.01
CA SER A 442 0.85 -2.20 -26.99
C SER A 442 -0.61 -1.87 -26.73
N LEU A 443 -0.99 -1.72 -25.45
CA LEU A 443 -2.35 -1.40 -24.98
C LEU A 443 -2.96 -0.15 -25.66
N PHE A 444 -2.17 0.70 -26.33
CA PHE A 444 -2.66 1.90 -27.02
C PHE A 444 -2.04 2.19 -28.39
N ALA A 445 -1.34 1.23 -29.02
CA ALA A 445 -0.78 1.35 -30.37
C ALA A 445 0.06 2.61 -30.75
N LYS A 446 0.31 3.59 -29.86
CA LYS A 446 1.05 4.84 -30.14
C LYS A 446 2.54 4.68 -30.46
N HIS A 447 3.08 3.47 -30.42
CA HIS A 447 4.48 3.17 -30.74
C HIS A 447 4.86 3.41 -32.21
N GLN A 448 3.92 3.72 -33.11
CA GLN A 448 4.21 3.89 -34.54
C GLN A 448 4.48 5.33 -34.97
N GLU A 449 4.11 6.35 -34.18
CA GLU A 449 4.30 7.75 -34.58
C GLU A 449 5.67 8.32 -34.15
N ASP A 450 6.34 7.71 -33.15
CA ASP A 450 7.54 8.28 -32.51
C ASP A 450 8.77 7.33 -32.46
N GLN A 451 8.86 6.27 -33.27
CA GLN A 451 10.09 5.46 -33.26
C GLN A 451 11.27 6.21 -33.91
N PRO A 452 12.36 6.51 -33.18
CA PRO A 452 13.62 6.83 -33.83
C PRO A 452 14.10 5.57 -34.57
N MET A 453 14.46 5.75 -35.84
CA MET A 453 15.00 4.70 -36.71
C MET A 453 16.07 3.86 -35.97
N PRO A 454 15.99 2.51 -36.00
CA PRO A 454 16.97 1.64 -35.39
C PRO A 454 18.39 2.03 -35.82
N ARG A 455 19.36 2.08 -34.90
CA ARG A 455 20.74 2.54 -35.18
C ARG A 455 21.37 1.87 -36.41
N LYS A 456 21.08 0.58 -36.67
CA LYS A 456 21.55 -0.13 -37.86
C LYS A 456 20.94 0.41 -39.16
N GLU A 457 19.65 0.71 -39.16
CA GLU A 457 18.95 1.31 -40.29
C GLU A 457 19.38 2.77 -40.49
N MET A 458 19.61 3.53 -39.41
CA MET A 458 20.16 4.89 -39.49
C MET A 458 21.58 4.90 -40.07
N VAL A 459 22.43 3.95 -39.67
CA VAL A 459 23.79 3.79 -40.21
C VAL A 459 23.75 3.36 -41.68
N GLN A 460 22.81 2.49 -42.06
CA GLN A 460 22.59 2.13 -43.47
C GLN A 460 22.05 3.30 -44.28
N LEU A 461 21.11 4.08 -43.75
CA LEU A 461 20.57 5.26 -44.40
C LEU A 461 21.66 6.33 -44.59
N TRP A 462 22.46 6.60 -43.55
CA TRP A 462 23.60 7.51 -43.66
C TRP A 462 24.68 7.00 -44.60
N GLY A 463 24.95 5.69 -44.61
CA GLY A 463 25.86 5.06 -45.58
C GLY A 463 25.37 5.27 -47.00
N ASN A 464 24.09 5.00 -47.27
CA ASN A 464 23.47 5.14 -48.58
C ASN A 464 23.43 6.61 -49.05
N ILE A 465 23.07 7.55 -48.17
CA ILE A 465 23.08 8.99 -48.46
C ILE A 465 24.51 9.47 -48.75
N SER A 466 25.50 9.01 -47.98
CA SER A 466 26.90 9.37 -48.20
C SER A 466 27.44 8.81 -49.51
N GLN A 467 27.04 7.59 -49.89
CA GLN A 467 27.39 6.98 -51.17
C GLN A 467 26.77 7.75 -52.35
N ASP A 468 25.50 8.13 -52.23
CA ASP A 468 24.75 8.83 -53.30
C ASP A 468 25.26 10.26 -53.52
N ILE A 469 25.69 10.95 -52.44
CA ILE A 469 26.38 12.25 -52.53
C ILE A 469 27.77 12.08 -53.18
N THR A 470 28.51 11.03 -52.84
CA THR A 470 29.86 10.79 -53.40
C THR A 470 29.80 10.48 -54.90
N VAL A 471 28.80 9.70 -55.35
CA VAL A 471 28.57 9.40 -56.77
C VAL A 471 28.15 10.66 -57.53
N LYS A 472 27.26 11.49 -56.98
CA LYS A 472 26.84 12.76 -57.61
C LYS A 472 27.97 13.79 -57.71
N ILE A 473 28.87 13.83 -56.73
CA ILE A 473 30.06 14.71 -56.79
C ILE A 473 31.08 14.17 -57.82
N ALA A 474 31.25 12.86 -57.93
CA ALA A 474 32.14 12.23 -58.92
C ALA A 474 31.66 12.44 -60.36
N ASP A 475 30.34 12.39 -60.60
CA ASP A 475 29.74 12.64 -61.93
C ASP A 475 29.80 14.12 -62.35
N THR A 476 29.97 15.05 -61.40
CA THR A 476 30.02 16.49 -61.69
C THR A 476 31.44 16.97 -62.09
N PHE A 477 32.49 16.18 -61.83
CA PHE A 477 33.88 16.58 -62.07
C PHE A 477 34.64 15.59 -62.96
N THR A 478 34.17 15.39 -64.19
CA THR A 478 35.00 14.85 -65.28
C THR A 478 35.27 15.92 -66.33
N GLN A 479 36.32 16.73 -66.13
CA GLN A 479 37.22 17.18 -67.21
C GLN A 479 38.62 17.52 -66.66
N PRO A 480 39.67 17.33 -67.48
CA PRO A 480 41.06 17.23 -67.02
C PRO A 480 41.75 18.60 -67.00
N THR A 481 42.93 18.70 -66.36
CA THR A 481 44.18 19.32 -66.91
C THR A 481 45.10 19.93 -65.83
N ILE A 482 46.28 19.31 -65.68
CA ILE A 482 47.65 19.86 -65.42
C ILE A 482 48.11 20.22 -63.98
N PRO A 483 49.41 20.01 -63.64
CA PRO A 483 49.84 19.56 -62.31
C PRO A 483 50.84 20.48 -61.53
N LEU A 484 51.01 20.13 -60.24
CA LEU A 484 52.12 20.39 -59.27
C LEU A 484 52.25 21.81 -58.65
N PRO A 485 52.87 21.99 -57.44
CA PRO A 485 53.74 21.06 -56.70
C PRO A 485 53.40 20.82 -55.20
N ALA A 486 54.14 19.84 -54.67
CA ALA A 486 54.02 19.23 -53.36
C ALA A 486 54.44 20.10 -52.16
N PHE A 487 53.84 19.82 -51.00
CA PHE A 487 54.58 19.79 -49.74
C PHE A 487 54.16 18.57 -48.90
N HIS A 488 55.17 17.78 -48.53
CA HIS A 488 55.09 16.58 -47.69
C HIS A 488 54.77 16.95 -46.24
N VAL A 489 53.97 16.12 -45.56
CA VAL A 489 54.37 15.52 -44.26
C VAL A 489 53.83 14.09 -44.19
N HIS A 490 54.72 13.17 -43.85
CA HIS A 490 54.51 11.72 -43.75
C HIS A 490 53.42 11.29 -42.76
N PRO A 491 52.82 10.10 -42.99
CA PRO A 491 53.03 9.06 -41.98
C PRO A 491 53.24 7.66 -42.60
N LEU A 492 54.12 6.89 -41.99
CA LEU A 492 54.25 5.43 -42.09
C LEU A 492 54.80 4.93 -40.74
N PRO A 493 54.73 3.63 -40.45
CA PRO A 493 53.56 2.74 -40.47
C PRO A 493 53.45 2.02 -39.11
N PHE A 494 52.35 1.35 -38.79
CA PHE A 494 52.52 0.15 -37.96
C PHE A 494 51.46 -0.90 -38.23
N GLU A 495 51.99 -2.08 -38.52
CA GLU A 495 51.30 -3.32 -38.84
C GLU A 495 50.58 -3.92 -37.63
N ILE A 496 49.60 -4.74 -37.97
CA ILE A 496 48.84 -5.62 -37.11
C ILE A 496 49.75 -6.72 -36.57
N HIS A 497 49.82 -6.90 -35.24
CA HIS A 497 49.91 -8.22 -34.61
C HIS A 497 49.43 -8.18 -33.15
N ALA A 498 49.11 -9.38 -32.66
CA ALA A 498 48.12 -9.71 -31.66
C ALA A 498 48.57 -9.57 -30.19
N GLU A 499 47.54 -9.57 -29.33
CA GLU A 499 47.53 -10.05 -27.94
C GLU A 499 48.36 -9.33 -26.87
N ARG A 500 47.64 -8.57 -26.02
CA ARG A 500 47.64 -8.79 -24.56
C ARG A 500 46.33 -8.26 -23.97
N ARG A 501 45.37 -9.15 -23.77
CA ARG A 501 44.27 -8.94 -22.80
C ARG A 501 44.72 -9.51 -21.46
N ASN A 502 44.53 -8.74 -20.40
CA ASN A 502 44.15 -9.21 -19.08
C ASN A 502 43.61 -8.02 -18.26
N PRO A 503 42.63 -8.22 -17.37
CA PRO A 503 41.48 -9.10 -17.46
C PRO A 503 40.17 -8.29 -17.31
N ALA A 504 39.08 -8.84 -17.85
CA ALA A 504 37.75 -8.30 -17.68
C ALA A 504 37.33 -8.32 -16.20
N SER A 505 36.79 -7.21 -15.71
CA SER A 505 35.83 -7.23 -14.61
C SER A 505 34.52 -7.75 -15.19
N THR A 506 34.30 -9.05 -15.05
CA THR A 506 33.16 -9.78 -15.60
C THR A 506 31.86 -9.25 -15.00
N SER A 507 31.02 -8.66 -15.85
CA SER A 507 29.61 -8.40 -15.58
C SER A 507 28.92 -9.73 -15.26
N LEU A 508 28.55 -9.94 -14.00
CA LEU A 508 27.82 -11.13 -13.55
C LEU A 508 26.37 -11.07 -14.03
N VAL A 509 26.08 -11.76 -15.13
CA VAL A 509 24.71 -12.23 -15.41
C VAL A 509 24.32 -13.18 -14.27
N PRO A 510 23.17 -13.01 -13.60
CA PRO A 510 22.79 -13.90 -12.51
C PRO A 510 22.61 -15.33 -13.05
N PRO A 511 23.30 -16.34 -12.49
CA PRO A 511 23.23 -17.71 -13.00
C PRO A 511 21.82 -18.28 -12.79
N VAL A 512 21.29 -18.91 -13.85
CA VAL A 512 19.93 -19.46 -13.85
C VAL A 512 20.00 -20.94 -13.47
N ILE A 513 19.30 -21.32 -12.40
CA ILE A 513 19.15 -22.74 -12.05
C ILE A 513 18.29 -23.43 -13.12
N PRO A 514 18.79 -24.46 -13.83
CA PRO A 514 18.02 -25.19 -14.83
C PRO A 514 16.80 -25.86 -14.19
N ALA A 515 15.64 -25.73 -14.83
CA ALA A 515 14.45 -26.46 -14.42
C ALA A 515 14.53 -27.88 -14.99
N ILE A 516 14.48 -28.89 -14.12
CA ILE A 516 14.46 -30.30 -14.53
C ILE A 516 13.05 -30.64 -15.01
N LYS A 517 12.91 -31.01 -16.29
CA LYS A 517 11.64 -31.44 -16.87
C LYS A 517 11.35 -32.87 -16.40
N CYS A 518 10.29 -33.07 -15.61
CA CYS A 518 9.79 -34.43 -15.35
C CYS A 518 8.97 -34.89 -16.57
N SER A 519 9.54 -35.76 -17.40
CA SER A 519 8.77 -36.60 -18.32
C SER A 519 8.43 -37.93 -17.63
N LYS A 520 7.26 -38.51 -17.94
CA LYS A 520 6.94 -39.90 -17.53
C LYS A 520 7.90 -40.93 -18.14
N ASP A 521 8.62 -40.54 -19.19
CA ASP A 521 9.55 -41.39 -19.93
C ASP A 521 10.99 -41.33 -19.40
N GLU A 522 11.27 -40.55 -18.34
CA GLU A 522 12.62 -40.39 -17.78
C GLU A 522 12.63 -40.59 -16.25
N PRO A 523 12.66 -41.85 -15.76
CA PRO A 523 12.56 -42.21 -14.33
C PRO A 523 13.77 -41.77 -13.46
N ALA A 524 14.69 -40.99 -14.02
CA ALA A 524 16.00 -40.67 -13.44
C ALA A 524 16.22 -39.16 -13.20
N ALA A 525 15.16 -38.33 -13.15
CA ALA A 525 15.27 -36.89 -12.90
C ALA A 525 16.07 -36.53 -11.63
N TRP A 526 16.08 -37.40 -10.61
CA TRP A 526 16.87 -37.21 -9.39
C TRP A 526 18.38 -37.42 -9.61
N ARG A 527 18.80 -38.18 -10.63
CA ARG A 527 20.22 -38.28 -11.01
C ARG A 527 20.72 -36.99 -11.66
N GLN A 528 19.87 -36.32 -12.44
CA GLN A 528 20.19 -35.00 -12.98
C GLN A 528 20.35 -33.95 -11.87
N VAL A 529 19.55 -34.03 -10.79
CA VAL A 529 19.75 -33.21 -9.58
C VAL A 529 21.14 -33.42 -8.98
N ILE A 530 21.62 -34.66 -8.92
CA ILE A 530 22.95 -34.97 -8.37
C ILE A 530 24.05 -34.46 -9.30
N SER A 531 23.93 -34.65 -10.61
CA SER A 531 24.89 -34.10 -11.58
C SER A 531 24.97 -32.57 -11.48
N HIS A 532 23.85 -31.84 -11.46
CA HIS A 532 23.86 -30.38 -11.25
C HIS A 532 24.45 -29.97 -9.89
N TRP A 533 24.34 -30.82 -8.86
CA TRP A 533 24.91 -30.53 -7.55
C TRP A 533 26.43 -30.66 -7.53
N GLU A 534 26.99 -31.60 -8.31
CA GLU A 534 28.39 -31.98 -8.23
C GLU A 534 29.26 -31.48 -9.38
N GLU A 535 28.66 -31.29 -10.55
CA GLU A 535 29.32 -30.99 -11.82
C GLU A 535 28.88 -29.62 -12.35
N ALA A 536 29.80 -28.92 -13.00
CA ALA A 536 29.45 -27.79 -13.84
C ALA A 536 28.86 -28.32 -15.16
N ASP A 537 27.76 -27.74 -15.61
CA ASP A 537 27.16 -28.02 -16.92
C ASP A 537 26.98 -26.72 -17.71
N PRO A 538 28.02 -26.29 -18.45
CA PRO A 538 27.96 -25.09 -19.28
C PRO A 538 26.87 -25.14 -20.34
N SER A 539 26.45 -26.33 -20.78
CA SER A 539 25.39 -26.49 -21.80
C SER A 539 24.01 -26.08 -21.30
N HIS A 540 23.81 -26.06 -19.98
CA HIS A 540 22.59 -25.60 -19.31
C HIS A 540 22.78 -24.27 -18.56
N GLY A 541 23.90 -23.56 -18.78
CA GLY A 541 24.20 -22.28 -18.11
C GLY A 541 24.67 -22.42 -16.66
N LEU A 542 25.17 -23.60 -16.29
CA LEU A 542 25.70 -23.92 -14.96
C LEU A 542 27.24 -23.96 -15.00
N ASP A 543 27.88 -22.79 -14.99
CA ASP A 543 29.36 -22.69 -15.06
C ASP A 543 30.07 -23.20 -13.79
N LYS A 544 29.34 -23.35 -12.69
CA LYS A 544 29.82 -23.89 -11.41
C LYS A 544 28.79 -24.85 -10.82
N PRO A 545 29.20 -25.97 -10.21
CA PRO A 545 28.30 -26.89 -9.54
C PRO A 545 27.57 -26.20 -8.38
N LEU A 546 26.31 -26.59 -8.12
CA LEU A 546 25.46 -25.89 -7.14
C LEU A 546 26.00 -25.94 -5.70
N LYS A 547 26.78 -26.97 -5.34
CA LYS A 547 27.41 -27.06 -4.02
C LYS A 547 28.43 -25.94 -3.74
N ASP A 548 28.99 -25.34 -4.80
CA ASP A 548 30.04 -24.31 -4.73
C ASP A 548 29.50 -22.89 -4.99
N TRP A 549 28.16 -22.71 -5.03
CA TRP A 549 27.53 -21.41 -5.22
C TRP A 549 27.62 -20.53 -3.96
N PRO A 550 28.02 -19.26 -4.06
CA PRO A 550 27.99 -18.34 -2.93
C PRO A 550 26.55 -17.93 -2.57
N ASP A 551 26.31 -17.62 -1.29
CA ASP A 551 24.99 -17.25 -0.77
C ASP A 551 24.33 -16.06 -1.50
N GLU A 552 25.14 -15.14 -2.01
CA GLU A 552 24.69 -13.98 -2.79
C GLU A 552 24.02 -14.40 -4.11
N TRP A 553 24.54 -15.44 -4.77
CA TRP A 553 23.96 -15.94 -6.03
C TRP A 553 22.63 -16.65 -5.77
N ILE A 554 22.52 -17.37 -4.66
CA ILE A 554 21.28 -18.06 -4.26
C ILE A 554 20.17 -17.02 -4.05
N LYS A 555 20.46 -15.92 -3.35
CA LYS A 555 19.50 -14.82 -3.07
C LYS A 555 19.07 -14.07 -4.32
N CYS A 556 19.98 -13.83 -5.27
CA CYS A 556 19.71 -13.06 -6.48
C CYS A 556 19.14 -13.88 -7.65
N SER A 557 19.15 -15.22 -7.58
CA SER A 557 18.71 -16.11 -8.69
C SER A 557 17.20 -16.11 -8.98
N GLY A 558 16.36 -15.56 -8.08
CA GLY A 558 14.89 -15.68 -8.16
C GLY A 558 14.35 -17.11 -8.04
N LYS A 559 15.21 -18.11 -7.84
CA LYS A 559 14.92 -19.56 -7.86
C LYS A 559 15.48 -20.29 -6.63
N ALA A 560 15.64 -19.60 -5.50
CA ALA A 560 16.16 -20.16 -4.25
C ALA A 560 15.45 -21.44 -3.77
N GLN A 561 14.15 -21.57 -4.08
CA GLN A 561 13.39 -22.80 -3.81
C GLN A 561 13.96 -24.02 -4.56
N LEU A 562 14.30 -23.87 -5.84
CA LEU A 562 14.87 -24.96 -6.66
C LEU A 562 16.25 -25.36 -6.13
N TYR A 563 17.07 -24.36 -5.76
CA TYR A 563 18.37 -24.61 -5.11
C TYR A 563 18.22 -25.49 -3.87
N HIS A 564 17.29 -25.14 -2.97
CA HIS A 564 17.06 -25.91 -1.76
C HIS A 564 16.50 -27.30 -2.01
N GLN A 565 15.66 -27.48 -3.03
CA GLN A 565 15.17 -28.82 -3.41
C GLN A 565 16.32 -29.71 -3.88
N GLN A 566 17.18 -29.19 -4.76
CA GLN A 566 18.34 -29.93 -5.27
C GLN A 566 19.35 -30.27 -4.16
N ARG A 567 19.63 -29.31 -3.27
CA ARG A 567 20.45 -29.51 -2.07
C ARG A 567 19.94 -30.65 -1.18
N VAL A 568 18.63 -30.66 -0.87
CA VAL A 568 18.05 -31.67 0.02
C VAL A 568 18.21 -33.08 -0.54
N ILE A 569 17.97 -33.26 -1.85
CA ILE A 569 18.10 -34.57 -2.51
C ILE A 569 19.58 -34.99 -2.53
N ALA A 570 20.46 -34.10 -2.98
CA ALA A 570 21.88 -34.42 -3.14
C ALA A 570 22.55 -34.72 -1.80
N GLU A 571 22.32 -33.92 -0.76
CA GLU A 571 22.86 -34.18 0.58
C GLU A 571 22.34 -35.50 1.16
N GLU A 572 21.07 -35.84 0.94
CA GLU A 572 20.49 -37.10 1.42
C GLU A 572 21.17 -38.30 0.73
N TYR A 573 21.28 -38.27 -0.60
CA TYR A 573 21.90 -39.33 -1.39
C TYR A 573 23.39 -39.50 -1.05
N ILE A 574 24.14 -38.40 -0.99
CA ILE A 574 25.59 -38.42 -0.75
C ILE A 574 25.91 -38.77 0.71
N SER A 575 25.26 -38.10 1.67
CA SER A 575 25.67 -38.17 3.07
C SER A 575 25.06 -39.36 3.80
N ARG A 576 23.82 -39.75 3.46
CA ARG A 576 23.07 -40.76 4.21
C ARG A 576 23.05 -42.13 3.54
N TYR A 577 23.00 -42.15 2.21
CA TYR A 577 23.00 -43.39 1.43
C TYR A 577 24.35 -43.66 0.75
N HIS A 578 25.36 -42.82 0.99
CA HIS A 578 26.73 -43.02 0.52
C HIS A 578 26.83 -43.31 -0.98
N ARG A 579 25.95 -42.68 -1.77
CA ARG A 579 25.84 -42.87 -3.24
C ARG A 579 25.42 -44.29 -3.66
N ASP A 580 24.72 -45.01 -2.80
CA ASP A 580 24.14 -46.31 -3.14
C ASP A 580 22.73 -46.11 -3.75
N ASP A 581 22.66 -46.25 -5.08
CA ASP A 581 21.41 -46.19 -5.84
C ASP A 581 20.36 -47.19 -5.35
N SER A 582 20.77 -48.41 -5.01
CA SER A 582 19.84 -49.47 -4.61
C SER A 582 19.23 -49.16 -3.24
N ALA A 583 20.06 -48.76 -2.28
CA ALA A 583 19.62 -48.38 -0.96
C ALA A 583 18.76 -47.10 -0.98
N PHE A 584 19.14 -46.11 -1.81
CA PHE A 584 18.39 -44.87 -1.96
C PHE A 584 17.02 -45.08 -2.59
N LEU A 585 16.93 -45.86 -3.68
CA LEU A 585 15.65 -46.15 -4.35
C LEU A 585 14.74 -47.05 -3.51
N SER A 586 15.32 -47.99 -2.75
CA SER A 586 14.57 -48.80 -1.78
C SER A 586 13.96 -47.94 -0.67
N ALA A 587 14.73 -46.95 -0.19
CA ALA A 587 14.26 -46.00 0.81
C ALA A 587 13.25 -44.98 0.29
N TYR A 588 13.41 -44.54 -0.97
CA TYR A 588 12.57 -43.52 -1.58
C TYR A 588 12.03 -43.96 -2.94
N PRO A 589 11.02 -44.85 -2.98
CA PRO A 589 10.38 -45.27 -4.23
C PRO A 589 9.80 -44.10 -5.05
N ALA A 590 9.40 -43.02 -4.35
CA ALA A 590 8.91 -41.76 -4.91
C ALA A 590 9.96 -41.01 -5.77
N ALA A 591 11.21 -41.46 -5.80
CA ALA A 591 12.23 -40.95 -6.74
C ALA A 591 11.81 -41.13 -8.21
N SER A 592 10.96 -42.12 -8.50
CA SER A 592 10.39 -42.35 -9.83
C SER A 592 9.19 -41.45 -10.16
N GLU A 593 8.59 -40.79 -9.16
CA GLU A 593 7.41 -39.92 -9.30
C GLU A 593 7.78 -38.45 -9.56
N GLY A 594 9.05 -38.08 -9.36
CA GLY A 594 9.61 -36.77 -9.66
C GLY A 594 10.24 -36.04 -8.47
N VAL A 595 10.94 -34.94 -8.75
CA VAL A 595 11.77 -34.20 -7.78
C VAL A 595 10.98 -33.70 -6.57
N ASN A 596 9.76 -33.19 -6.77
CA ASN A 596 8.93 -32.70 -5.66
C ASN A 596 8.45 -33.84 -4.74
N ALA A 597 7.98 -34.95 -5.32
CA ALA A 597 7.54 -36.12 -4.56
C ALA A 597 8.69 -36.71 -3.72
N LEU A 598 9.90 -36.74 -4.31
CA LEU A 598 11.11 -37.16 -3.63
C LEU A 598 11.49 -36.24 -2.45
N VAL A 599 11.47 -34.91 -2.65
CA VAL A 599 11.75 -33.95 -1.56
C VAL A 599 10.76 -34.10 -0.40
N ASP A 600 9.48 -34.30 -0.68
CA ASP A 600 8.46 -34.48 0.34
C ASP A 600 8.65 -35.82 1.09
N ALA A 601 9.01 -36.89 0.38
CA ALA A 601 9.35 -38.18 0.99
C ALA A 601 10.58 -38.08 1.92
N ILE A 602 11.64 -37.39 1.48
CA ILE A 602 12.86 -37.14 2.28
C ILE A 602 12.53 -36.32 3.52
N ARG A 603 11.79 -35.21 3.37
CA ARG A 603 11.37 -34.36 4.51
C ARG A 603 10.50 -35.14 5.49
N GLY A 604 9.55 -35.94 5.00
CA GLY A 604 8.71 -36.79 5.82
C GLY A 604 9.53 -37.81 6.63
N ARG A 605 10.56 -38.41 6.02
CA ARG A 605 11.46 -39.34 6.71
C ARG A 605 12.35 -38.61 7.75
N ARG A 606 12.97 -37.49 7.39
CA ARG A 606 13.78 -36.67 8.33
C ARG A 606 12.97 -36.21 9.56
N VAL A 607 11.67 -35.96 9.41
CA VAL A 607 10.77 -35.65 10.54
C VAL A 607 10.53 -36.88 11.43
N LYS A 608 10.31 -38.06 10.83
CA LYS A 608 10.17 -39.32 11.59
C LYS A 608 11.44 -39.68 12.36
N ASP A 609 12.60 -39.40 11.77
CA ASP A 609 13.91 -39.65 12.36
C ASP A 609 14.33 -38.58 13.38
N GLY A 610 13.50 -37.56 13.63
CA GLY A 610 13.79 -36.48 14.58
C GLY A 610 14.85 -35.48 14.12
N LEU A 611 15.30 -35.55 12.85
CA LEU A 611 16.34 -34.69 12.28
C LEU A 611 15.84 -33.28 11.93
N VAL A 612 14.52 -33.07 11.87
CA VAL A 612 13.90 -31.77 11.59
C VAL A 612 12.76 -31.48 12.57
N LYS A 613 12.87 -30.40 13.35
CA LYS A 613 11.77 -29.90 14.19
C LYS A 613 10.69 -29.29 13.30
N THR A 614 9.52 -29.92 13.23
CA THR A 614 8.36 -29.33 12.56
C THR A 614 7.89 -28.09 13.30
N ARG A 615 7.76 -26.98 12.58
CA ARG A 615 7.10 -25.77 13.10
C ARG A 615 5.64 -26.12 13.34
N LYS A 616 5.18 -26.11 14.59
CA LYS A 616 3.75 -26.31 14.93
C LYS A 616 2.93 -25.24 14.21
N SER A 617 2.17 -25.65 13.20
CA SER A 617 1.18 -24.77 12.57
C SER A 617 0.05 -24.53 13.56
N LYS A 618 -0.42 -23.28 13.65
CA LYS A 618 -1.61 -22.89 14.44
C LYS A 618 -2.88 -23.64 13.99
N TYR A 619 -2.87 -24.23 12.79
CA TYR A 619 -4.01 -24.90 12.16
C TYR A 619 -3.88 -26.44 12.11
N GLY A 620 -3.09 -27.02 13.02
CA GLY A 620 -2.92 -28.48 13.09
C GLY A 620 -2.08 -29.08 11.96
N THR A 621 -1.88 -30.39 12.00
CA THR A 621 -1.10 -31.14 11.00
C THR A 621 -1.80 -31.16 9.63
N PRO A 622 -1.08 -31.36 8.52
CA PRO A 622 -1.69 -31.51 7.20
C PRO A 622 -2.81 -32.58 7.16
N GLN A 623 -2.65 -33.68 7.90
CA GLN A 623 -3.68 -34.72 8.02
C GLN A 623 -4.93 -34.23 8.77
N GLN A 624 -4.78 -33.39 9.79
CA GLN A 624 -5.91 -32.79 10.51
C GLN A 624 -6.70 -31.85 9.60
N ARG A 625 -6.01 -31.02 8.81
CA ARG A 625 -6.65 -30.11 7.83
C ARG A 625 -7.36 -30.85 6.69
N ALA A 626 -6.80 -31.97 6.24
CA ALA A 626 -7.44 -32.83 5.24
C ALA A 626 -8.72 -33.50 5.79
N LYS A 627 -8.72 -33.89 7.08
CA LYS A 627 -9.91 -34.40 7.78
C LYS A 627 -10.99 -33.32 7.95
N GLU A 628 -10.60 -32.10 8.29
CA GLU A 628 -11.54 -30.97 8.41
C GLU A 628 -12.18 -30.63 7.06
N ARG A 629 -11.41 -30.62 5.96
CA ARG A 629 -11.94 -30.41 4.60
C ARG A 629 -12.92 -31.49 4.14
N LYS A 630 -12.70 -32.75 4.55
CA LYS A 630 -13.64 -33.85 4.27
C LYS A 630 -14.89 -33.84 5.15
N LYS A 631 -14.91 -33.06 6.24
CA LYS A 631 -16.10 -32.85 7.07
C LYS A 631 -16.97 -31.70 6.58
N SER A 632 -16.43 -30.84 5.71
CA SER A 632 -17.09 -29.66 5.14
C SER A 632 -17.57 -29.86 3.69
N SER A 633 -17.52 -31.09 3.19
CA SER A 633 -18.16 -31.55 1.95
C SER A 633 -19.05 -32.72 2.29
#